data_AF-A0A9X8EAE2-F1
#
_entry.id   AF-A0A9X8EAE2-F1
#
_cell.length_a   1.000
_cell.length_b   1.000
_cell.length_c   1.000
_cell.angle_alpha   90.00
_cell.angle_beta   90.00
_cell.angle_gamma   90.00
#
_symmetry.space_group_name_H-M   'P 1'
#
loop_
_entity.id
_entity.type
_entity.pdbx_description
1 polymer ?
#
loop_
_entity_poly.entity_id
_entity_poly.type
_entity_poly.pdbx_seq_one_letter_code
_entity_poly.pdbx_strand_id
1 'polypeptide(L)' 'LFVGPSAALNVVGAVKMARELGPGHTIVTVLCDGGDRYRSKLFNAKWLEDEKLTQYVDAPLKL' A
#
# COMPACT_ATOMS: atom_id res chain seq x y z
N LEU A 1 -10.06 4.00 -0.31
CA LEU A 1 -9.40 4.41 -1.57
C LEU A 1 -9.06 3.14 -2.33
N PHE A 2 -9.46 3.02 -3.61
CA PHE A 2 -9.14 1.85 -4.44
C PHE A 2 -8.01 2.20 -5.39
N VAL A 3 -6.78 1.90 -4.99
CA VAL A 3 -5.54 2.37 -5.64
C VAL A 3 -4.54 1.24 -5.85
N GLY A 4 -3.57 1.47 -6.73
CA GLY A 4 -2.49 0.53 -6.98
C GLY A 4 -1.44 0.41 -5.86
N PRO A 5 -0.53 -0.58 -5.96
CA PRO A 5 0.51 -0.85 -4.97
C PRO A 5 1.52 0.30 -4.84
N SER A 6 1.83 1.04 -5.91
CA SER A 6 2.73 2.20 -5.83
C SER A 6 2.19 3.29 -4.90
N ALA A 7 0.88 3.53 -4.93
CA ALA A 7 0.22 4.45 -4.02
C ALA A 7 0.31 3.97 -2.56
N ALA A 8 0.18 2.66 -2.31
CA ALA A 8 0.35 2.09 -0.97
C ALA A 8 1.77 2.29 -0.43
N LEU A 9 2.80 2.08 -1.25
CA LEU A 9 4.21 2.31 -0.86
C LEU A 9 4.50 3.78 -0.56
N ASN A 10 3.91 4.69 -1.34
CA ASN A 10 3.96 6.13 -1.09
C ASN A 10 3.41 6.50 0.29
N VAL A 11 2.30 5.88 0.71
CA VAL A 11 1.72 6.08 2.05
C VAL A 11 2.61 5.50 3.15
N VAL A 12 3.19 4.31 2.93
CA VAL A 12 4.18 3.74 3.88
C VAL A 12 5.36 4.70 4.08
N GLY A 13 5.90 5.26 2.99
CA GLY A 13 6.96 6.26 3.05
C GLY A 13 6.54 7.54 3.77
N ALA A 14 5.33 8.04 3.49
CA ALA A 14 4.77 9.21 4.16
C ALA A 14 4.62 9.01 5.67
N VAL A 15 4.18 7.83 6.12
CA VAL A 15 4.07 7.51 7.56
C VAL A 15 5.44 7.45 8.21
N LYS A 16 6.44 6.85 7.57
CA LYS A 16 7.82 6.81 8.08
C LYS A 16 8.38 8.23 8.21
N MET A 17 8.22 9.05 7.17
CA MET A 17 8.62 10.45 7.17
C MET A 17 7.90 11.26 8.26
N ALA A 18 6.61 11.02 8.50
CA ALA A 18 5.87 11.69 9.57
C ALA A 18 6.46 11.42 10.95
N ARG A 19 6.93 10.20 11.19
CA ARG A 19 7.58 9.81 12.45
C ARG A 19 8.95 10.47 12.61
N GLU A 20 9.69 10.64 11.52
CA GLU A 20 11.00 11.29 11.52
C GLU A 20 10.88 12.82 11.72
N LEU A 21 9.95 13.48 11.04
CA LEU A 21 9.77 14.94 11.12
C LEU A 21 9.09 15.42 12.40
N GLY A 22 8.24 14.58 13.00
CA GLY A 22 7.46 14.94 14.18
C GLY A 22 6.29 15.90 13.89
N PRO A 23 5.55 16.31 14.94
CA PRO A 23 4.32 17.10 14.81
C PRO A 23 4.53 18.45 14.11
N GLY A 24 3.46 18.97 13.49
CA GLY A 24 3.46 20.29 12.82
C GLY A 24 3.75 20.24 11.31
N HIS A 25 4.16 19.07 10.78
CA HIS A 25 4.42 18.88 9.36
C HIS A 25 3.21 18.26 8.65
N THR A 26 2.91 18.75 7.45
CA THR A 26 1.93 18.14 6.55
C THR A 26 2.67 17.47 5.40
N ILE A 27 2.48 16.16 5.25
CA ILE A 27 3.11 15.38 4.19
C ILE A 27 2.05 15.07 3.12
N VAL A 28 2.38 15.41 1.88
CA VAL A 28 1.53 15.13 0.72
C VAL A 28 2.20 14.07 -0.13
N THR A 29 1.43 13.10 -0.60
CA THR A 29 1.92 12.08 -1.53
C THR A 29 0.89 11.80 -2.62
N VAL A 30 1.34 11.17 -3.70
CA VAL A 30 0.54 10.94 -4.91
C VAL A 30 -0.02 9.52 -4.91
N LEU A 31 -1.30 9.40 -5.28
CA LEU A 31 -1.96 8.13 -5.58
C LEU A 31 -1.84 7.89 -7.09
N CYS A 32 -0.86 7.10 -7.49
CA CYS A 32 -0.38 7.05 -8.88
C CYS A 32 -1.39 6.48 -9.88
N ASP A 33 -2.21 5.50 -9.46
CA ASP A 33 -3.25 4.89 -10.29
C ASP A 33 -4.33 4.16 -9.47
N GLY A 34 -5.39 3.75 -10.16
CA GLY A 34 -6.51 3.01 -9.62
C GLY A 34 -6.21 1.52 -9.42
N GLY A 35 -6.90 0.91 -8.46
CA GLY A 35 -6.75 -0.53 -8.18
C GLY A 35 -7.29 -1.43 -9.30
N ASP A 36 -8.06 -0.89 -10.23
CA ASP A 36 -8.67 -1.62 -11.35
C ASP A 36 -7.63 -2.31 -12.23
N ARG A 37 -6.46 -1.67 -12.39
CA ARG A 37 -5.30 -2.19 -13.12
C ARG A 37 -4.70 -3.44 -12.51
N TYR A 38 -4.98 -3.71 -11.24
CA TYR A 38 -4.42 -4.82 -10.47
C TYR A 38 -5.46 -5.88 -10.11
N ARG A 39 -6.67 -5.82 -10.73
CA ARG A 39 -7.76 -6.77 -10.47
C ARG A 39 -7.36 -8.23 -10.65
N SER A 40 -6.59 -8.55 -11.69
CA SER A 40 -6.14 -9.92 -11.96
C SER A 40 -4.97 -10.38 -11.09
N LYS A 41 -4.40 -9.48 -10.27
CA LYS A 41 -3.22 -9.72 -9.43
C LYS A 41 -3.52 -9.47 -7.95
N LEU A 42 -3.14 -8.30 -7.42
CA LEU A 42 -3.21 -7.94 -5.99
C LEU A 42 -4.62 -8.07 -5.39
N PHE A 43 -5.67 -7.93 -6.21
CA PHE A 43 -7.06 -8.09 -5.80
C PHE A 43 -7.68 -9.44 -6.21
N ASN A 44 -6.86 -10.41 -6.61
CA ASN A 44 -7.27 -11.77 -6.99
C ASN A 44 -6.72 -12.77 -5.97
N ALA A 45 -7.62 -13.42 -5.21
CA ALA A 45 -7.25 -14.39 -4.18
C ALA A 45 -6.45 -15.57 -4.72
N LYS A 46 -6.84 -16.11 -5.89
CA LYS A 46 -6.10 -17.22 -6.51
C LYS A 46 -4.68 -16.80 -6.89
N TRP A 47 -4.52 -15.60 -7.44
CA TRP A 47 -3.18 -15.10 -7.77
C TRP A 47 -2.32 -14.93 -6.51
N LEU A 48 -2.90 -14.44 -5.41
CA LEU A 48 -2.20 -14.33 -4.13
C LEU A 48 -1.78 -15.70 -3.58
N GLU A 49 -2.60 -16.74 -3.72
CA GLU A 49 -2.25 -18.11 -3.34
C GLU A 49 -1.11 -18.66 -4.20
N ASP A 50 -1.22 -18.51 -5.52
CA ASP A 50 -0.22 -18.98 -6.49
C ASP A 50 1.15 -18.31 -6.23
N GLU A 51 1.15 -17.01 -5.86
CA GLU A 51 2.34 -16.24 -5.50
C GLU A 51 2.76 -16.36 -4.02
N LYS A 52 2.03 -17.16 -3.22
CA LYS A 52 2.30 -17.38 -1.78
C LYS A 52 2.24 -16.10 -0.93
N LEU A 53 1.39 -15.16 -1.32
CA LEU A 53 1.18 -13.87 -0.68
C LEU A 53 -0.05 -13.84 0.25
N THR A 54 -0.89 -14.87 0.26
CA THR A 54 -2.11 -14.92 1.10
C THR A 54 -1.84 -14.65 2.58
N GLN A 55 -0.69 -15.07 3.10
CA GLN A 55 -0.26 -14.84 4.49
C GLN A 55 -0.08 -13.35 4.86
N TYR A 56 0.00 -12.45 3.87
CA TYR A 56 0.13 -11.01 4.09
C TYR A 56 -1.20 -10.27 3.98
N VAL A 57 -2.29 -10.95 3.60
CA VAL A 57 -3.64 -10.39 3.62
C VAL A 57 -4.02 -10.14 5.07
N ASP A 58 -4.44 -8.91 5.38
CA ASP A 58 -4.78 -8.43 6.73
C ASP A 58 -3.66 -8.54 7.78
N ALA A 59 -2.43 -8.84 7.36
CA ALA A 59 -1.29 -8.86 8.25
C ALA A 59 -0.98 -7.44 8.75
N PRO A 60 -0.63 -7.26 10.03
CA PRO A 60 -0.30 -5.94 10.56
C PRO A 60 0.94 -5.38 9.85
N LEU A 61 0.83 -4.14 9.39
CA LEU A 61 1.96 -3.42 8.79
C LEU A 61 3.02 -3.12 9.86
N LYS A 62 4.26 -3.53 9.59
CA LYS A 62 5.44 -3.14 10.38
C LYS A 62 5.95 -1.80 9.88
N LEU A 63 5.29 -0.73 10.34
CA LEU A 63 5.68 0.65 10.07
C LEU A 63 6.71 1.12 11.08
#